data_AF-Q217H0-F1
#
_entry.id   AF-Q217H0-F1
#
_cell.length_a   1.000
_cell.length_b   1.000
_cell.length_c   1.000
_cell.angle_alpha   90.00
_cell.angle_beta   90.00
_cell.angle_gamma   90.00
#
_symmetry.space_group_name_H-M   'P 1'
#
loop_
_entity.id
_entity.type
_entity.pdbx_description
1 polymer ?
#
loop_
_entity_poly.entity_id
_entity_poly.type
_entity_poly.pdbx_seq_one_letter_code
_entity_poly.pdbx_strand_id
1 'polypeptide(L)'
;MRMPSFNRSIAISATLAVGLLAPVVALGQEVFRHTVTGEDLKIMETSQPSGRDTEAVRNFLNTGVNPYTEVKEHLAKGEETFLSACSGCHGHFGEGKIGPGLNDSYWTYPKNKTDKGLFETIYGGAQGMMGPHHDLELDEILTVMAWVRHLYTGPVDEADWLTAEQKRTFTRFAQKHKDDDTACSGQTFEHADAANHDVKPEKTAC
;
A
#
# COMPACT_ATOMS: atom_id res chain seq x y z
N MET A 1 70.96 27.18 52.67
CA MET A 1 70.56 28.23 51.72
C MET A 1 70.62 27.63 50.31
N ARG A 2 69.53 27.77 49.53
CA ARG A 2 69.31 27.37 48.11
C ARG A 2 69.20 25.87 47.74
N MET A 3 67.96 25.41 47.59
CA MET A 3 67.55 24.46 46.54
C MET A 3 67.43 25.20 45.18
N PRO A 4 67.62 24.50 44.05
CA PRO A 4 66.58 24.50 42.99
C PRO A 4 66.46 23.11 42.32
N SER A 5 65.29 22.47 42.31
CA SER A 5 64.08 22.66 41.47
C SER A 5 64.03 21.68 40.29
N PHE A 6 63.21 20.63 40.49
CA PHE A 6 62.72 19.69 39.48
C PHE A 6 61.97 20.44 38.37
N ASN A 7 62.35 20.25 37.11
CA ASN A 7 61.55 20.71 35.97
C ASN A 7 60.78 19.50 35.41
N ARG A 8 59.48 19.43 35.71
CA ARG A 8 58.55 18.50 35.08
C ARG A 8 57.88 19.21 33.91
N SER A 9 58.36 18.93 32.70
CA SER A 9 57.66 19.33 31.47
C SER A 9 56.43 18.43 31.30
N ILE A 10 55.26 18.95 31.64
CA ILE A 10 53.96 18.35 31.30
C ILE A 10 53.65 18.79 29.87
N ALA A 11 53.78 17.85 28.92
CA ALA A 11 53.29 18.03 27.56
C ALA A 11 51.77 17.81 27.56
N ILE A 12 51.00 18.90 27.44
CA ILE A 12 49.55 18.84 27.25
C ILE A 12 49.33 18.66 25.74
N SER A 13 49.14 17.41 25.30
CA SER A 13 48.64 17.11 23.96
C SER A 13 47.16 17.48 23.89
N ALA A 14 46.86 18.65 23.31
CA ALA A 14 45.51 19.03 22.94
C ALA A 14 45.08 18.22 21.70
N THR A 15 44.43 17.09 21.90
CA THR A 15 43.69 16.40 20.84
C THR A 15 42.45 17.23 20.49
N LEU A 16 42.52 17.96 19.38
CA LEU A 16 41.36 18.55 18.72
C LEU A 16 40.44 17.41 18.26
N ALA A 17 39.36 17.15 18.99
CA ALA A 17 38.27 16.34 18.49
C ALA A 17 37.52 17.15 17.42
N VAL A 18 37.86 16.91 16.15
CA VAL A 18 37.06 17.38 15.02
C VAL A 18 35.77 16.56 15.03
N GLY A 19 34.72 17.10 15.64
CA GLY A 19 33.38 16.53 15.55
C GLY A 19 32.94 16.57 14.08
N LEU A 20 32.75 15.40 13.47
CA LEU A 20 32.03 15.30 12.20
C LEU A 20 30.59 15.77 12.45
N LEU A 21 30.29 17.01 12.09
CA LEU A 21 28.93 17.44 11.80
C LEU A 21 28.53 16.73 10.51
N ALA A 22 27.91 15.56 10.62
CA ALA A 22 27.17 14.99 9.50
C ALA A 22 26.05 15.98 9.15
N PRO A 23 25.87 16.34 7.87
CA PRO A 23 24.77 17.20 7.48
C PRO A 23 23.47 16.45 7.76
N VAL A 24 22.65 16.99 8.65
CA VAL A 24 21.25 16.59 8.75
C VAL A 24 20.59 17.08 7.46
N VAL A 25 20.36 16.16 6.54
CA VAL A 25 19.56 16.46 5.35
C VAL A 25 18.14 16.70 5.84
N ALA A 26 17.71 17.96 5.87
CA ALA A 26 16.32 18.31 6.11
C ALA A 26 15.52 17.78 4.91
N LEU A 27 14.91 16.60 5.05
CA LEU A 27 13.94 16.09 4.10
C LEU A 27 12.75 17.04 4.13
N GLY A 28 12.57 17.82 3.05
CA GLY A 28 11.38 18.63 2.88
C GLY A 28 10.15 17.73 2.85
N GLN A 29 9.08 18.15 3.53
CA GLN A 29 7.80 17.44 3.52
C GLN A 29 7.33 17.24 2.08
N GLU A 30 6.76 16.07 1.78
CA GLU A 30 6.28 15.76 0.44
C GLU A 30 5.22 16.78 0.00
N VAL A 31 5.33 17.26 -1.24
CA VAL A 31 4.31 18.13 -1.83
C VAL A 31 3.34 17.27 -2.63
N PHE A 32 2.11 17.22 -2.15
CA PHE A 32 1.03 16.45 -2.75
C PHE A 32 0.27 17.29 -3.78
N ARG A 33 0.04 16.74 -4.97
CA ARG A 33 -0.58 17.45 -6.10
C ARG A 33 -1.75 16.69 -6.69
N HIS A 34 -2.82 17.42 -7.01
CA HIS A 34 -4.01 16.89 -7.64
C HIS A 34 -3.66 16.17 -8.95
N THR A 35 -4.20 14.98 -9.14
CA THR A 35 -3.77 14.05 -10.20
C THR A 35 -4.00 14.59 -11.61
N VAL A 36 -5.02 15.43 -11.81
CA VAL A 36 -5.38 15.96 -13.13
C VAL A 36 -4.86 17.39 -13.36
N THR A 37 -4.96 18.25 -12.34
CA THR A 37 -4.68 19.69 -12.49
C THR A 37 -3.25 20.05 -12.10
N GLY A 38 -2.59 19.21 -11.30
CA GLY A 38 -1.26 19.48 -10.77
C GLY A 38 -1.21 20.52 -9.65
N GLU A 39 -2.36 21.04 -9.23
CA GLU A 39 -2.45 21.99 -8.11
C GLU A 39 -2.10 21.34 -6.78
N ASP A 40 -1.52 22.10 -5.86
CA ASP A 40 -1.15 21.60 -4.54
C ASP A 40 -2.40 21.24 -3.72
N LEU A 41 -2.41 20.04 -3.16
CA LEU A 41 -3.48 19.55 -2.30
C LEU A 41 -3.29 20.13 -0.90
N LYS A 42 -4.30 20.86 -0.42
CA LYS A 42 -4.31 21.47 0.91
C LYS A 42 -4.71 20.47 2.00
N ILE A 43 -3.99 19.35 2.08
CA ILE A 43 -4.39 18.15 2.85
C ILE A 43 -4.83 18.49 4.28
N MET A 44 -4.02 19.23 5.02
CA MET A 44 -4.30 19.54 6.43
C MET A 44 -5.45 20.54 6.63
N GLU A 45 -5.76 21.35 5.61
CA GLU A 45 -6.88 22.29 5.64
C GLU A 45 -8.21 21.60 5.30
N THR A 46 -8.19 20.65 4.37
CA THR A 46 -9.40 20.02 3.84
C THR A 46 -9.70 18.63 4.42
N SER A 47 -8.75 17.99 5.12
CA SER A 47 -8.99 16.70 5.77
C SER A 47 -9.87 16.85 7.01
N GLN A 48 -10.55 15.76 7.36
CA GLN A 48 -11.19 15.65 8.68
C GLN A 48 -10.18 15.90 9.82
N PRO A 49 -10.60 16.51 10.94
CA PRO A 49 -9.74 16.70 12.11
C PRO A 49 -9.34 15.39 12.80
N SER A 50 -10.18 14.36 12.73
CA SER A 50 -9.89 13.03 13.25
C SER A 50 -9.02 12.24 12.27
N GLY A 51 -8.22 11.32 12.79
CA GLY A 51 -7.36 10.43 12.00
C GLY A 51 -6.20 11.10 11.25
N ARG A 52 -6.01 12.42 11.32
CA ARG A 52 -4.89 13.12 10.64
C ARG A 52 -3.58 13.17 11.43
N ASP A 53 -3.63 12.89 12.73
CA ASP A 53 -2.49 13.03 13.65
C ASP A 53 -1.89 11.66 14.07
N THR A 54 -2.17 10.58 13.33
CA THR A 54 -1.53 9.29 13.58
C THR A 54 -0.04 9.33 13.21
N GLU A 55 0.76 8.44 13.79
CA GLU A 55 2.16 8.33 13.41
C GLU A 55 2.32 7.93 11.94
N ALA A 56 1.46 7.03 11.45
CA ALA A 56 1.45 6.60 10.07
C ALA A 56 1.17 7.76 9.11
N VAL A 57 0.15 8.59 9.39
CA VAL A 57 -0.17 9.75 8.55
C VAL A 57 0.99 10.75 8.56
N ARG A 58 1.58 11.05 9.72
CA ARG A 58 2.76 11.93 9.78
C ARG A 58 3.92 11.37 8.95
N ASN A 59 4.21 10.08 9.06
CA ASN A 59 5.29 9.45 8.30
C ASN A 59 4.99 9.50 6.79
N PHE A 60 3.77 9.17 6.40
CA PHE A 60 3.34 9.20 5.00
C PHE A 60 3.43 10.61 4.41
N LEU A 61 2.96 11.64 5.12
CA LEU A 61 3.04 13.02 4.64
C LEU A 61 4.48 13.54 4.52
N ASN A 62 5.43 12.94 5.25
CA ASN A 62 6.84 13.31 5.17
C ASN A 62 7.63 12.51 4.13
N THR A 63 7.21 11.29 3.80
CA THR A 63 8.01 10.34 3.00
C THR A 63 7.32 9.83 1.74
N GLY A 64 6.00 9.95 1.65
CA GLY A 64 5.18 9.39 0.58
C GLY A 64 5.07 7.86 0.61
N VAL A 65 5.58 7.19 1.66
CA VAL A 65 5.59 5.73 1.81
C VAL A 65 4.51 5.31 2.80
N ASN A 66 3.63 4.40 2.39
CA ASN A 66 2.56 3.91 3.26
C ASN A 66 3.08 2.82 4.21
N PRO A 67 3.10 3.05 5.53
CA PRO A 67 3.60 2.05 6.49
C PRO A 67 2.66 0.85 6.66
N TYR A 68 1.43 0.90 6.13
CA TYR A 68 0.44 -0.17 6.27
C TYR A 68 0.50 -1.22 5.15
N THR A 69 1.30 -0.97 4.10
CA THR A 69 1.45 -1.90 2.97
C THR A 69 1.93 -3.27 3.45
N GLU A 70 1.14 -4.31 3.15
CA GLU A 70 1.37 -5.71 3.59
C GLU A 70 1.46 -5.93 5.11
N VAL A 71 0.86 -5.03 5.91
CA VAL A 71 0.72 -5.19 7.36
C VAL A 71 -0.68 -5.71 7.68
N LYS A 72 -0.76 -6.98 8.12
CA LYS A 72 -2.02 -7.74 8.24
C LYS A 72 -3.08 -7.06 9.10
N GLU A 73 -2.65 -6.38 10.15
CA GLU A 73 -3.50 -5.68 11.11
C GLU A 73 -4.34 -4.57 10.47
N HIS A 74 -3.87 -4.01 9.34
CA HIS A 74 -4.56 -2.94 8.62
C HIS A 74 -5.39 -3.43 7.44
N LEU A 75 -5.15 -4.65 6.94
CA LEU A 75 -5.81 -5.17 5.75
C LEU A 75 -7.33 -5.37 5.96
N ALA A 76 -7.75 -5.87 7.12
CA ALA A 76 -9.18 -6.08 7.40
C ALA A 76 -9.97 -4.76 7.40
N LYS A 77 -9.38 -3.69 7.94
CA LYS A 77 -10.02 -2.36 7.91
C LYS A 77 -9.98 -1.78 6.50
N GLY A 78 -8.87 -1.95 5.78
CA GLY A 78 -8.75 -1.54 4.39
C GLY A 78 -9.76 -2.21 3.48
N GLU A 79 -10.04 -3.50 3.69
CA GLU A 79 -11.09 -4.25 2.98
C GLU A 79 -12.48 -3.65 3.25
N GLU A 80 -12.84 -3.42 4.52
CA GLU A 80 -14.13 -2.81 4.88
C GLU A 80 -14.32 -1.43 4.20
N THR A 81 -13.30 -0.58 4.25
CA THR A 81 -13.32 0.74 3.60
C THR A 81 -13.42 0.61 2.09
N PHE A 82 -12.68 -0.32 1.48
CA PHE A 82 -12.75 -0.56 0.03
C PHE A 82 -14.14 -1.03 -0.41
N LEU A 83 -14.74 -1.95 0.34
CA LEU A 83 -16.06 -2.48 0.02
C LEU A 83 -17.15 -1.42 0.11
N SER A 84 -17.08 -0.54 1.11
CA SER A 84 -18.05 0.53 1.31
C SER A 84 -17.86 1.72 0.34
N ALA A 85 -16.63 2.14 0.08
CA ALA A 85 -16.34 3.38 -0.66
C ALA A 85 -15.94 3.17 -2.13
N CYS A 86 -15.33 2.03 -2.46
CA CYS A 86 -14.66 1.86 -3.77
C CYS A 86 -15.31 0.76 -4.64
N SER A 87 -15.78 -0.33 -4.03
CA SER A 87 -16.16 -1.54 -4.76
C SER A 87 -17.33 -1.37 -5.73
N GLY A 88 -18.23 -0.43 -5.45
CA GLY A 88 -19.35 -0.11 -6.33
C GLY A 88 -18.92 0.29 -7.74
N CYS A 89 -17.78 0.97 -7.84
CA CYS A 89 -17.20 1.42 -9.10
C CYS A 89 -16.03 0.55 -9.58
N HIS A 90 -15.18 0.05 -8.67
CA HIS A 90 -13.94 -0.66 -9.01
C HIS A 90 -14.03 -2.18 -8.92
N GLY A 91 -15.19 -2.75 -8.60
CA GLY A 91 -15.35 -4.19 -8.41
C GLY A 91 -15.00 -4.63 -6.98
N HIS A 92 -15.42 -5.83 -6.60
CA HIS A 92 -15.26 -6.31 -5.22
C HIS A 92 -13.80 -6.60 -4.86
N PHE A 93 -12.99 -6.96 -5.86
CA PHE A 93 -11.57 -7.29 -5.77
C PHE A 93 -10.71 -6.33 -6.60
N GLY A 94 -11.22 -5.13 -6.91
CA GLY A 94 -10.50 -4.17 -7.74
C GLY A 94 -10.37 -4.59 -9.20
N GLU A 95 -11.20 -5.51 -9.69
CA GLU A 95 -11.18 -6.04 -11.06
C GLU A 95 -11.71 -5.06 -12.11
N GLY A 96 -12.28 -3.93 -11.67
CA GLY A 96 -12.92 -2.94 -12.53
C GLY A 96 -14.39 -3.25 -12.76
N LYS A 97 -15.20 -2.20 -12.90
CA LYS A 97 -16.64 -2.29 -13.19
C LYS A 97 -17.12 -1.07 -13.95
N ILE A 98 -17.41 0.01 -13.23
CA ILE A 98 -17.73 1.32 -13.81
C ILE A 98 -16.43 2.11 -14.00
N GLY A 99 -15.57 2.08 -12.99
CA GLY A 99 -14.20 2.56 -13.04
C GLY A 99 -13.22 1.47 -13.51
N PRO A 100 -11.96 1.84 -13.74
CA PRO A 100 -10.92 0.91 -14.17
C PRO A 100 -10.62 -0.15 -13.10
N GLY A 101 -9.98 -1.25 -13.52
CA GLY A 101 -9.32 -2.15 -12.59
C GLY A 101 -8.21 -1.44 -11.81
N LEU A 102 -8.03 -1.86 -10.56
CA LEU A 102 -7.01 -1.37 -9.61
C LEU A 102 -6.06 -2.49 -9.16
N ASN A 103 -6.28 -3.73 -9.64
CA ASN A 103 -5.57 -4.92 -9.21
C ASN A 103 -4.54 -5.45 -10.23
N ASP A 104 -4.28 -4.71 -11.30
CA ASP A 104 -3.30 -5.04 -12.32
C ASP A 104 -2.10 -4.06 -12.33
N SER A 105 -1.16 -4.24 -13.26
CA SER A 105 0.03 -3.40 -13.36
C SER A 105 -0.14 -2.12 -14.18
N TYR A 106 -1.28 -1.97 -14.84
CA TYR A 106 -1.58 -0.83 -15.69
C TYR A 106 -2.29 0.26 -14.88
N TRP A 107 -1.71 1.46 -14.90
CA TRP A 107 -2.29 2.63 -14.24
C TRP A 107 -2.53 3.74 -15.26
N THR A 108 -3.79 4.16 -15.45
CA THR A 108 -4.15 5.30 -16.30
C THR A 108 -3.36 6.55 -15.94
N TYR A 109 -3.10 6.77 -14.65
CA TYR A 109 -2.19 7.79 -14.15
C TYR A 109 -0.92 7.10 -13.66
N PRO A 110 0.23 7.17 -14.38
CA PRO A 110 1.43 6.42 -14.05
C PRO A 110 1.97 6.66 -12.62
N LYS A 111 1.73 7.86 -12.07
CA LYS A 111 2.08 8.21 -10.68
C LYS A 111 1.45 7.26 -9.64
N ASN A 112 0.33 6.60 -9.95
CA ASN A 112 -0.37 5.68 -9.04
C ASN A 112 0.42 4.37 -8.80
N LYS A 113 1.51 4.14 -9.54
CA LYS A 113 2.51 3.12 -9.18
C LYS A 113 3.20 3.42 -7.84
N THR A 114 3.18 4.67 -7.38
CA THR A 114 3.68 5.08 -6.06
C THR A 114 2.53 5.31 -5.09
N ASP A 115 2.75 5.10 -3.79
CA ASP A 115 1.74 5.36 -2.76
C ASP A 115 1.40 6.84 -2.65
N LYS A 116 2.38 7.74 -2.79
CA LYS A 116 2.15 9.17 -2.94
C LYS A 116 1.16 9.50 -4.06
N GLY A 117 1.38 8.95 -5.26
CA GLY A 117 0.49 9.21 -6.39
C GLY A 117 -0.90 8.60 -6.24
N LEU A 118 -0.98 7.40 -5.66
CA LEU A 118 -2.25 6.76 -5.35
C LEU A 118 -3.05 7.57 -4.33
N PHE A 119 -2.41 8.05 -3.27
CA PHE A 119 -3.02 8.95 -2.29
C PHE A 119 -3.53 10.23 -2.94
N GLU A 120 -2.73 10.88 -3.79
CA GLU A 120 -3.13 12.12 -4.50
C GLU A 120 -4.39 11.91 -5.33
N THR A 121 -4.54 10.73 -5.94
CA THR A 121 -5.71 10.35 -6.73
C THR A 121 -6.94 10.06 -5.87
N ILE A 122 -6.78 9.37 -4.74
CA ILE A 122 -7.90 9.07 -3.83
C ILE A 122 -8.34 10.36 -3.13
N TYR A 123 -7.40 11.11 -2.54
CA TYR A 123 -7.68 12.32 -1.78
C TYR A 123 -8.20 13.46 -2.65
N GLY A 124 -7.50 13.74 -3.76
CA GLY A 124 -7.82 14.85 -4.65
C GLY A 124 -8.89 14.52 -5.70
N GLY A 125 -9.11 13.23 -5.98
CA GLY A 125 -9.93 12.78 -7.10
C GLY A 125 -9.16 12.75 -8.42
N ALA A 126 -9.86 12.35 -9.46
CA ALA A 126 -9.38 12.30 -10.84
C ALA A 126 -10.41 12.94 -11.78
N GLN A 127 -10.63 12.34 -12.94
CA GLN A 127 -11.61 12.81 -13.93
C GLN A 127 -12.96 12.12 -13.73
N GLY A 128 -14.03 12.80 -14.16
CA GLY A 128 -15.38 12.23 -14.22
C GLY A 128 -15.94 11.93 -12.83
N MET A 129 -16.36 10.67 -12.63
CA MET A 129 -17.05 10.23 -11.40
C MET A 129 -16.09 9.90 -10.25
N MET A 130 -14.77 9.86 -10.48
CA MET A 130 -13.78 9.68 -9.42
C MET A 130 -13.53 11.02 -8.73
N GLY A 131 -14.45 11.42 -7.86
CA GLY A 131 -14.33 12.63 -7.05
C GLY A 131 -13.27 12.50 -5.94
N PRO A 132 -12.97 13.60 -5.23
CA PRO A 132 -12.09 13.57 -4.07
C PRO A 132 -12.73 12.78 -2.92
N HIS A 133 -11.94 11.93 -2.26
CA HIS A 133 -12.34 11.19 -1.06
C HIS A 133 -11.77 11.80 0.24
N HIS A 134 -11.74 13.13 0.35
CA HIS A 134 -11.38 13.80 1.61
C HIS A 134 -12.45 13.66 2.70
N ASP A 135 -13.56 12.99 2.39
CA ASP A 135 -14.58 12.53 3.34
C ASP A 135 -14.10 11.33 4.18
N LEU A 136 -13.03 10.63 3.78
CA LEU A 136 -12.37 9.62 4.60
C LEU A 136 -11.33 10.26 5.52
N GLU A 137 -11.10 9.67 6.70
CA GLU A 137 -9.96 10.08 7.52
C GLU A 137 -8.63 9.76 6.80
N LEU A 138 -7.57 10.55 7.04
CA LEU A 138 -6.29 10.31 6.38
C LEU A 138 -5.73 8.91 6.67
N ASP A 139 -5.89 8.43 7.90
CA ASP A 139 -5.47 7.07 8.28
C ASP A 139 -6.31 5.99 7.57
N GLU A 140 -7.60 6.23 7.35
CA GLU A 140 -8.48 5.35 6.58
C GLU A 140 -8.07 5.30 5.10
N ILE A 141 -7.64 6.42 4.53
CA ILE A 141 -7.07 6.45 3.17
C ILE A 141 -5.82 5.57 3.10
N LEU A 142 -4.95 5.59 4.11
CA LEU A 142 -3.76 4.72 4.13
C LEU A 142 -4.12 3.23 4.25
N THR A 143 -5.14 2.89 5.04
CA THR A 143 -5.57 1.48 5.15
C THR A 143 -6.23 0.97 3.86
N VAL A 144 -7.08 1.77 3.19
CA VAL A 144 -7.66 1.37 1.90
C VAL A 144 -6.60 1.30 0.81
N MET A 145 -5.60 2.18 0.81
CA MET A 145 -4.45 2.07 -0.09
C MET A 145 -3.70 0.75 0.12
N ALA A 146 -3.44 0.35 1.37
CA ALA A 146 -2.80 -0.93 1.66
C ALA A 146 -3.61 -2.11 1.13
N TRP A 147 -4.94 -2.05 1.23
CA TRP A 147 -5.81 -3.06 0.64
C TRP A 147 -5.78 -3.07 -0.90
N VAL A 148 -5.80 -1.92 -1.55
CA VAL A 148 -5.65 -1.82 -3.01
C VAL A 148 -4.33 -2.44 -3.47
N ARG A 149 -3.23 -2.20 -2.73
CA ARG A 149 -1.94 -2.86 -2.99
C ARG A 149 -2.00 -4.37 -2.77
N HIS A 150 -2.72 -4.82 -1.75
CA HIS A 150 -2.89 -6.23 -1.42
C HIS A 150 -3.68 -7.00 -2.48
N LEU A 151 -4.65 -6.36 -3.13
CA LEU A 151 -5.44 -6.94 -4.22
C LEU A 151 -4.64 -7.22 -5.50
N TYR A 152 -3.39 -6.78 -5.59
CA TYR A 152 -2.59 -6.87 -6.80
C TYR A 152 -2.38 -8.32 -7.30
N THR A 153 -2.67 -8.53 -8.58
CA THR A 153 -2.61 -9.82 -9.28
C THR A 153 -1.48 -9.89 -10.32
N GLY A 154 -0.80 -8.76 -10.57
CA GLY A 154 0.24 -8.64 -11.58
C GLY A 154 1.62 -9.17 -11.16
N PRO A 155 2.65 -8.98 -12.01
CA PRO A 155 4.02 -9.38 -11.72
C PRO A 155 4.62 -8.60 -10.53
N VAL A 156 5.17 -9.31 -9.53
CA VAL A 156 5.68 -8.70 -8.29
C VAL A 156 6.89 -7.77 -8.52
N ASP A 157 7.63 -7.99 -9.60
CA ASP A 157 8.71 -7.10 -10.03
C ASP A 157 8.21 -5.71 -10.44
N GLU A 158 6.99 -5.62 -11.00
CA GLU A 158 6.33 -4.34 -11.37
C GLU A 158 5.66 -3.62 -10.19
N ALA A 159 5.62 -4.24 -8.99
CA ALA A 159 5.06 -3.63 -7.78
C ALA A 159 6.06 -2.65 -7.13
N ASP A 160 6.16 -1.44 -7.68
CA ASP A 160 7.13 -0.40 -7.25
C ASP A 160 6.94 0.08 -5.79
N TRP A 161 5.75 -0.14 -5.22
CA TRP A 161 5.42 0.21 -3.84
C TRP A 161 5.94 -0.79 -2.79
N LEU A 162 6.38 -1.98 -3.21
CA LEU A 162 6.89 -3.01 -2.29
C LEU A 162 8.41 -2.90 -2.11
N THR A 163 8.87 -3.01 -0.86
CA THR A 163 10.30 -3.21 -0.56
C THR A 163 10.80 -4.57 -1.07
N ALA A 164 12.12 -4.72 -1.18
CA ALA A 164 12.71 -6.01 -1.56
C ALA A 164 12.29 -7.15 -0.61
N GLU A 165 12.16 -6.84 0.68
CA GLU A 165 11.70 -7.78 1.70
C GLU A 165 10.23 -8.15 1.49
N GLN A 166 9.36 -7.17 1.25
CA GLN A 166 7.94 -7.40 1.01
C GLN A 166 7.73 -8.22 -0.28
N LYS A 167 8.46 -7.93 -1.36
CA LYS A 167 8.38 -8.70 -2.62
C LYS A 167 8.68 -10.18 -2.43
N ARG A 168 9.55 -10.55 -1.47
CA ARG A 168 9.89 -11.96 -1.19
C ARG A 168 8.77 -12.74 -0.52
N THR A 169 7.87 -12.05 0.19
CA THR A 169 6.77 -12.68 0.94
C THR A 169 5.40 -12.40 0.33
N PHE A 170 5.31 -11.42 -0.57
CA PHE A 170 4.08 -11.06 -1.25
C PHE A 170 3.57 -12.23 -2.08
N THR A 171 2.28 -12.55 -1.89
CA THR A 171 1.57 -13.52 -2.70
C THR A 171 0.51 -12.78 -3.47
N ARG A 172 0.49 -12.97 -4.80
CA ARG A 172 -0.54 -12.37 -5.67
C ARG A 172 -1.91 -12.74 -5.15
N PHE A 173 -2.81 -11.76 -5.15
CA PHE A 173 -4.16 -11.99 -4.69
C PHE A 173 -4.83 -13.11 -5.49
N ALA A 174 -5.47 -14.04 -4.79
CA ALA A 174 -6.24 -15.12 -5.38
C ALA A 174 -7.66 -15.04 -4.81
N GLN A 175 -8.65 -14.92 -5.69
CA GLN A 175 -10.04 -15.04 -5.29
C GLN A 175 -10.27 -16.48 -4.81
N LYS A 176 -10.70 -16.66 -3.57
CA LYS A 176 -11.33 -17.91 -3.16
C LYS A 176 -12.69 -17.98 -3.85
N HIS A 177 -12.80 -18.78 -4.90
CA HIS A 177 -14.09 -19.02 -5.53
C HIS A 177 -14.91 -19.87 -4.57
N LYS A 178 -16.13 -19.45 -4.19
CA LYS A 178 -17.04 -20.22 -3.31
C LYS A 178 -17.33 -21.67 -3.75
N ASP A 179 -16.86 -22.07 -4.93
CA ASP A 179 -17.08 -23.36 -5.56
C ASP A 179 -15.94 -24.35 -5.30
N ASP A 180 -14.77 -23.90 -4.79
CA ASP A 180 -13.62 -24.75 -4.48
C ASP A 180 -13.85 -25.64 -3.24
N ASP A 181 -14.72 -25.24 -2.32
CA ASP A 181 -15.16 -26.04 -1.17
C ASP A 181 -16.39 -26.94 -1.48
N THR A 182 -17.08 -26.73 -2.61
CA THR A 182 -18.35 -27.44 -2.90
C THR A 182 -18.16 -28.68 -3.78
N ALA A 183 -17.06 -28.77 -4.54
CA ALA A 183 -16.83 -29.84 -5.53
C ALA A 183 -16.53 -31.23 -4.93
N CYS A 184 -16.28 -31.34 -3.61
CA CYS A 184 -16.11 -32.63 -2.92
C CYS A 184 -17.31 -33.04 -2.05
N SER A 185 -18.45 -32.33 -2.13
CA SER A 185 -19.69 -32.69 -1.44
C SER A 185 -20.67 -33.43 -2.35
N GLY A 186 -20.23 -34.60 -2.85
CA GLY A 186 -21.07 -35.73 -3.28
C GLY A 186 -22.45 -35.41 -3.87
N GLN A 187 -22.53 -34.61 -4.92
CA GLN A 187 -23.73 -34.56 -5.78
C GLN A 187 -23.41 -35.27 -7.09
N THR A 188 -23.95 -36.48 -7.21
CA THR A 188 -24.02 -37.20 -8.48
C THR A 188 -24.92 -36.42 -9.43
N PHE A 189 -24.34 -35.76 -10.43
CA PHE A 189 -25.13 -35.23 -11.54
C PHE A 189 -25.32 -36.35 -12.57
N GLU A 190 -26.48 -37.00 -12.54
CA GLU A 190 -26.94 -37.84 -13.64
C GLU A 190 -27.19 -36.95 -14.87
N HIS A 191 -26.29 -37.02 -15.85
CA HIS A 191 -26.59 -36.55 -17.20
C HIS A 191 -27.36 -37.66 -17.93
N ALA A 192 -28.65 -37.44 -18.14
CA ALA A 192 -29.47 -38.29 -18.98
C ALA A 192 -29.24 -37.92 -20.46
N ASP A 193 -28.29 -38.60 -21.12
CA ASP A 193 -28.18 -38.60 -22.57
C ASP A 193 -28.96 -39.80 -23.14
N ALA A 194 -30.00 -39.47 -23.91
CA ALA A 194 -30.89 -40.44 -24.56
C ALA A 194 -30.22 -41.08 -25.78
N ALA A 195 -29.29 -42.04 -25.61
CA ALA A 195 -28.82 -42.83 -26.76
C ALA A 195 -28.13 -44.19 -26.51
N ASN A 196 -27.59 -44.52 -25.33
CA ASN A 196 -26.89 -45.82 -25.19
C ASN A 196 -26.76 -46.31 -23.74
N HIS A 197 -27.12 -47.58 -23.50
CA HIS A 197 -27.09 -48.25 -22.20
C HIS A 197 -25.73 -48.90 -21.92
N ASP A 198 -24.66 -48.11 -21.79
CA ASP A 198 -23.40 -48.61 -21.18
C ASP A 198 -22.54 -47.43 -20.71
N VAL A 199 -22.66 -47.08 -19.42
CA VAL A 199 -21.81 -46.07 -18.77
C VAL A 199 -20.81 -46.78 -17.88
N LYS A 200 -19.51 -46.71 -18.22
CA LYS A 200 -18.44 -47.02 -17.27
C LYS A 200 -18.17 -45.77 -16.41
N PRO A 201 -18.01 -45.91 -15.08
CA PRO A 201 -17.60 -44.80 -14.24
C PRO A 201 -16.13 -44.47 -14.54
N GLU A 202 -15.88 -43.32 -15.17
CA GLU A 202 -14.54 -42.73 -15.19
C GLU A 202 -14.31 -42.06 -13.85
N LYS A 203 -13.36 -42.58 -13.08
CA LYS A 203 -12.92 -41.97 -11.83
C LYS A 203 -12.07 -40.76 -12.18
N THR A 204 -12.64 -39.56 -12.11
CA THR A 204 -11.82 -38.37 -11.92
C THR A 204 -11.19 -38.48 -10.53
N ALA A 205 -9.90 -38.80 -10.48
CA ALA A 205 -9.13 -38.70 -9.26
C ALA A 205 -8.96 -37.21 -8.92
N CYS A 206 -9.16 -36.86 -7.64
CA CYS A 206 -8.65 -35.61 -7.10
C CYS A 206 -7.12 -35.57 -7.15
#